data_AF-A0A3A5V732-F1
#
_entry.id   AF-A0A3A5V732-F1
#
_cell.length_a   1.000
_cell.length_b   1.000
_cell.length_c   1.000
_cell.angle_alpha   90.00
_cell.angle_beta   90.00
_cell.angle_gamma   90.00
#
_symmetry.space_group_name_H-M   'P 1'
#
loop_
_entity.id
_entity.type
_entity.pdbx_description
1 polymer ?
#
loop_
_entity_poly.entity_id
_entity_poly.type
_entity_poly.pdbx_seq_one_letter_code
_entity_poly.pdbx_strand_id
1 'polypeptide(L)'
;MSCFDATSMHHKAGTSKNIHRLTNLIAMSNSPGKGRDLDHLMEQNSTELGFLSAYGGSSSEGDGGAIFAALQRFLKAGGVQTKLNRKKDSIAFSFGTAKCEPNGCMISFEGTNLPLVASDLLQSGFAHGMLDDNRKKGSVVMVEWGAEQRRFIERLVEYFTHVE
;
A
#
# COMPACT_ATOMS: atom_id res chain seq x y z
N MET A 1 -11.63 -54.69 -34.98
CA MET A 1 -12.72 -55.63 -34.64
C MET A 1 -13.34 -55.14 -33.35
N SER A 2 -14.62 -54.82 -33.22
CA SER A 2 -15.76 -54.84 -34.15
C SER A 2 -16.93 -54.23 -33.37
N CYS A 3 -17.68 -53.36 -34.05
CA CYS A 3 -19.14 -53.17 -34.04
C CYS A 3 -19.90 -53.07 -32.68
N PHE A 4 -20.56 -51.96 -32.36
CA PHE A 4 -21.88 -51.49 -32.84
C PHE A 4 -23.09 -52.33 -32.35
N ASP A 5 -23.96 -51.63 -31.62
CA ASP A 5 -25.44 -51.65 -31.67
C ASP A 5 -26.34 -52.37 -30.64
N ALA A 6 -27.35 -51.56 -30.27
CA ALA A 6 -28.78 -51.85 -30.14
C ALA A 6 -29.41 -52.47 -28.86
N THR A 7 -30.09 -51.57 -28.14
CA THR A 7 -31.57 -51.48 -27.90
C THR A 7 -32.37 -52.62 -27.25
N SER A 8 -33.31 -52.17 -26.39
CA SER A 8 -34.66 -52.72 -26.08
C SER A 8 -34.77 -53.63 -24.83
N MET A 9 -35.29 -53.11 -23.71
CA MET A 9 -36.71 -53.13 -23.28
C MET A 9 -37.30 -54.54 -23.06
N HIS A 10 -37.60 -54.91 -21.82
CA HIS A 10 -38.96 -55.00 -21.25
C HIS A 10 -39.05 -55.87 -19.98
N HIS A 11 -39.73 -55.29 -18.99
CA HIS A 11 -40.64 -55.91 -17.99
C HIS A 11 -40.14 -57.00 -17.03
N LYS A 12 -40.32 -56.73 -15.73
CA LYS A 12 -41.50 -57.25 -15.00
C LYS A 12 -41.77 -56.50 -13.70
N ALA A 13 -43.07 -56.27 -13.50
CA ALA A 13 -43.68 -55.62 -12.35
C ALA A 13 -43.58 -56.46 -11.08
N GLY A 14 -43.28 -55.81 -9.97
CA GLY A 14 -43.39 -56.34 -8.61
C GLY A 14 -44.08 -55.28 -7.74
N THR A 15 -45.28 -55.61 -7.27
CA THR A 15 -46.20 -54.76 -6.51
C THR A 15 -45.63 -54.33 -5.17
N SER A 16 -45.62 -53.02 -4.88
CA SER A 16 -45.50 -52.51 -3.50
C SER A 16 -46.65 -51.54 -3.22
N LYS A 17 -47.50 -51.94 -2.26
CA LYS A 17 -48.60 -51.15 -1.74
C LYS A 17 -48.02 -50.19 -0.68
N ASN A 18 -48.11 -48.89 -0.91
CA ASN A 18 -48.11 -47.94 0.21
C ASN A 18 -49.15 -46.84 -0.08
N ILE A 19 -50.32 -47.03 0.53
CA ILE A 19 -51.39 -46.05 0.57
C ILE A 19 -51.25 -45.35 1.92
N HIS A 20 -50.66 -44.15 1.94
CA HIS A 20 -50.94 -43.16 2.96
C HIS A 20 -50.99 -41.75 2.34
N ARG A 21 -52.23 -41.37 2.02
CA ARG A 21 -52.87 -40.08 2.34
C ARG A 21 -52.11 -38.81 1.96
N LEU A 22 -52.54 -38.24 0.83
CA LEU A 22 -52.47 -36.81 0.53
C LEU A 22 -53.10 -35.99 1.68
N THR A 23 -52.32 -35.07 2.25
CA THR A 23 -52.85 -33.86 2.87
C THR A 23 -52.13 -32.66 2.27
N ASN A 24 -52.96 -31.82 1.66
CA ASN A 24 -52.67 -30.53 1.07
C ASN A 24 -52.06 -29.53 2.07
N LEU A 25 -51.19 -28.66 1.51
CA LEU A 25 -51.05 -27.22 1.76
C LEU A 25 -50.94 -26.74 3.22
N ILE A 26 -49.72 -26.34 3.60
CA ILE A 26 -49.52 -25.27 4.58
C ILE A 26 -48.62 -24.20 3.95
N ALA A 27 -49.29 -23.09 3.61
CA ALA A 27 -48.85 -21.69 3.60
C ALA A 27 -47.36 -21.38 3.41
N MET A 28 -47.05 -20.78 2.26
CA MET A 28 -45.97 -19.82 2.12
C MET A 28 -46.21 -18.65 3.09
N SER A 29 -45.48 -18.60 4.21
CA SER A 29 -45.42 -17.39 5.02
C SER A 29 -44.54 -16.36 4.31
N ASN A 30 -45.18 -15.35 3.74
CA ASN A 30 -44.53 -14.12 3.31
C ASN A 30 -43.89 -13.45 4.54
N SER A 31 -42.56 -13.51 4.66
CA SER A 31 -41.81 -12.67 5.60
C SER A 31 -40.78 -11.83 4.85
N PRO A 32 -40.59 -10.55 5.21
CA PRO A 32 -39.95 -9.55 4.37
C PRO A 32 -38.47 -9.84 4.18
N GLY A 33 -38.00 -9.61 2.96
CA GLY A 33 -36.68 -9.96 2.51
C GLY A 33 -35.53 -9.14 3.07
N LYS A 34 -34.33 -9.69 2.82
CA LYS A 34 -33.20 -8.95 2.26
C LYS A 34 -32.54 -7.91 3.17
N GLY A 35 -32.27 -8.28 4.42
CA GLY A 35 -31.35 -7.54 5.31
C GLY A 35 -30.17 -8.39 5.83
N ARG A 36 -30.39 -9.69 6.03
CA ARG A 36 -29.41 -10.58 6.68
C ARG A 36 -28.32 -11.12 5.75
N ASP A 37 -28.55 -11.10 4.45
CA ASP A 37 -27.56 -11.60 3.47
C ASP A 37 -26.49 -10.54 3.16
N LEU A 38 -26.86 -9.26 3.19
CA LEU A 38 -25.93 -8.15 2.94
C LEU A 38 -25.00 -7.90 4.14
N ASP A 39 -25.52 -7.97 5.38
CA ASP A 39 -24.72 -7.80 6.60
C ASP A 39 -23.64 -8.90 6.71
N HIS A 40 -23.99 -10.15 6.41
CA HIS A 40 -23.03 -11.26 6.38
C HIS A 40 -22.01 -11.14 5.23
N LEU A 41 -22.40 -10.60 4.08
CA LEU A 41 -21.48 -10.30 2.96
C LEU A 41 -20.56 -9.10 3.27
N MET A 42 -21.04 -8.12 4.04
CA MET A 42 -20.25 -6.97 4.51
C MET A 42 -19.27 -7.38 5.62
N GLU A 43 -19.66 -8.31 6.50
CA GLU A 43 -18.80 -8.87 7.55
C GLU A 43 -17.71 -9.81 7.00
N GLN A 44 -17.95 -10.44 5.83
CA GLN A 44 -16.92 -11.19 5.12
C GLN A 44 -15.90 -10.29 4.39
N ASN A 45 -16.32 -9.13 3.87
CA ASN A 45 -15.42 -8.17 3.22
C ASN A 45 -14.61 -7.30 4.20
N SER A 46 -15.10 -7.07 5.42
CA SER A 46 -14.37 -6.30 6.44
C SER A 46 -13.05 -6.96 6.87
N THR A 47 -12.91 -8.27 6.61
CA THR A 47 -11.70 -9.05 6.93
C THR A 47 -10.65 -9.01 5.80
N GLU A 48 -11.00 -8.59 4.57
CA GLU A 48 -10.07 -8.52 3.44
C GLU A 48 -9.26 -7.21 3.36
N LEU A 49 -9.60 -6.19 4.17
CA LEU A 49 -8.82 -4.95 4.26
C LEU A 49 -7.38 -5.18 4.77
N GLY A 50 -7.18 -6.21 5.60
CA GLY A 50 -5.84 -6.61 6.07
C GLY A 50 -4.96 -7.25 5.00
N PHE A 51 -5.56 -7.82 3.95
CA PHE A 51 -4.83 -8.40 2.82
C PHE A 51 -4.48 -7.36 1.75
N LEU A 52 -5.34 -6.36 1.52
CA LEU A 52 -5.05 -5.25 0.61
C LEU A 52 -4.04 -4.25 1.18
N SER A 53 -3.92 -4.13 2.50
CA SER A 53 -2.85 -3.32 3.13
C SER A 53 -1.46 -3.96 2.99
N ALA A 54 -1.38 -5.29 2.93
CA ALA A 54 -0.15 -6.01 2.64
C ALA A 54 0.30 -5.83 1.17
N TYR A 55 -0.66 -5.56 0.27
CA TYR A 55 -0.44 -5.05 -1.08
C TYR A 55 -0.63 -3.53 -1.14
N GLY A 56 -0.26 -2.80 -0.08
CA GLY A 56 -0.30 -1.34 -0.03
C GLY A 56 0.54 -0.75 -1.16
N GLY A 57 -0.07 -0.67 -2.34
CA GLY A 57 0.54 -0.17 -3.55
C GLY A 57 0.91 1.27 -3.31
N SER A 58 2.20 1.58 -3.48
CA SER A 58 2.76 2.92 -3.67
C SER A 58 1.81 4.03 -3.25
N SER A 59 1.49 4.10 -1.96
CA SER A 59 0.60 5.15 -1.49
C SER A 59 1.36 6.43 -1.76
N SER A 60 0.79 7.34 -2.53
CA SER A 60 1.35 8.67 -2.75
C SER A 60 1.41 9.49 -1.44
N GLU A 61 0.93 8.90 -0.34
CA GLU A 61 0.86 9.48 0.99
C GLU A 61 1.44 8.49 2.00
N GLY A 62 2.42 8.94 2.78
CA GLY A 62 3.02 8.20 3.89
C GLY A 62 2.84 8.91 5.22
N ASP A 63 3.11 8.22 6.33
CA ASP A 63 3.15 8.83 7.66
C ASP A 63 4.37 9.75 7.78
N GLY A 64 4.16 11.04 7.50
CA GLY A 64 5.23 12.03 7.54
C GLY A 64 5.88 12.18 8.91
N GLY A 65 5.13 11.94 10.00
CA GLY A 65 5.67 11.96 11.35
C GLY A 65 6.66 10.82 11.60
N ALA A 66 6.29 9.60 11.21
CA ALA A 66 7.16 8.43 11.31
C ALA A 66 8.41 8.55 10.43
N ILE A 67 8.25 9.02 9.18
CA ILE A 67 9.35 9.22 8.23
C ILE A 67 10.30 10.31 8.73
N PHE A 68 9.77 11.45 9.18
CA PHE A 68 10.58 12.55 9.72
C PHE A 68 11.37 12.11 10.95
N ALA A 69 10.76 11.36 11.87
CA ALA A 69 11.46 10.80 13.03
C ALA A 69 12.54 9.78 12.63
N ALA A 70 12.30 8.97 11.60
CA ALA A 70 13.29 8.03 11.07
C ALA A 70 14.48 8.76 10.45
N LEU A 71 14.22 9.78 9.61
CA LEU A 71 15.24 10.63 9.01
C LEU A 71 16.11 11.32 10.07
N GLN A 72 15.49 11.86 11.14
CA GLN A 72 16.23 12.46 12.26
C GLN A 72 17.20 11.47 12.92
N ARG A 73 16.73 10.26 13.23
CA ARG A 73 17.59 9.21 13.82
C ARG A 73 18.73 8.85 12.88
N PHE A 74 18.41 8.76 11.59
CA PHE A 74 19.38 8.40 10.54
C PHE A 74 20.48 9.44 10.40
N LEU A 75 20.12 10.72 10.25
CA LEU A 75 21.08 11.83 10.16
C LEU A 75 21.96 11.93 11.41
N LYS A 76 21.36 11.76 12.60
CA LYS A 76 22.10 11.75 13.87
C LYS A 76 23.10 10.58 13.94
N ALA A 77 22.71 9.39 13.50
CA ALA A 77 23.59 8.23 13.45
C ALA A 77 24.72 8.41 12.43
N GLY A 78 24.46 9.09 11.32
CA GLY A 78 25.46 9.48 10.32
C GLY A 78 26.34 10.67 10.71
N GLY A 79 26.24 11.19 11.94
CA GLY A 79 27.07 12.31 12.42
C GLY A 79 26.69 13.68 11.86
N VAL A 80 25.54 13.80 11.19
CA VAL A 80 25.06 15.07 10.63
C VAL A 80 24.42 15.90 11.73
N GLN A 81 24.91 17.13 11.90
CA GLN A 81 24.34 18.06 12.87
C GLN A 81 23.00 18.61 12.38
N THR A 82 21.95 18.44 13.18
CA THR A 82 20.59 18.90 12.86
C THR A 82 20.10 19.91 13.90
N LYS A 83 19.49 21.01 13.45
CA LYS A 83 18.83 22.01 14.30
C LYS A 83 17.31 21.93 14.12
N LEU A 84 16.61 21.54 15.17
CA LEU A 84 15.14 21.47 15.20
C LEU A 84 14.52 22.87 15.39
N ASN A 85 13.41 23.13 14.70
CA ASN A 85 12.61 24.34 14.90
C ASN A 85 11.82 24.28 16.23
N ARG A 86 11.38 25.44 16.74
CA ARG A 86 10.54 25.59 17.95
C ARG A 86 9.27 24.72 17.91
N LYS A 87 8.65 24.61 16.73
CA LYS A 87 7.43 23.81 16.51
C LYS A 87 7.70 22.30 16.39
N LYS A 88 8.97 21.88 16.33
CA LYS A 88 9.41 20.48 16.15
C LYS A 88 8.90 19.79 14.87
N ASP A 89 8.52 20.57 13.88
CA ASP A 89 8.00 20.15 12.58
C ASP A 89 9.04 20.21 11.46
N SER A 90 10.20 20.83 11.71
CA SER A 90 11.29 20.90 10.72
C SER A 90 12.67 20.84 11.37
N ILE A 91 13.61 20.25 10.63
CA ILE A 91 15.04 20.25 10.93
C ILE A 91 15.81 20.97 9.82
N ALA A 92 16.83 21.72 10.20
CA ALA A 92 17.86 22.20 9.29
C ALA A 92 19.16 21.40 9.51
N PHE A 93 19.85 21.07 8.43
CA PHE A 93 21.17 20.45 8.42
C PHE A 93 22.08 21.20 7.44
N SER A 94 23.37 20.87 7.40
CA SER A 94 24.41 21.64 6.68
C SER A 94 24.11 21.89 5.21
N PHE A 95 23.40 20.97 4.56
CA PHE A 95 23.13 21.00 3.11
C PHE A 95 21.65 21.12 2.76
N GLY A 96 20.78 21.39 3.73
CA GLY A 96 19.35 21.44 3.46
C GLY A 96 18.44 21.48 4.67
N THR A 97 17.17 21.20 4.42
CA THR A 97 16.11 21.14 5.43
C THR A 97 15.20 19.96 5.18
N ALA A 98 14.61 19.46 6.26
CA ALA A 98 13.49 18.53 6.17
C ALA A 98 12.33 19.04 7.00
N LYS A 99 11.10 18.83 6.52
CA LYS A 99 9.87 19.27 7.15
C LYS A 99 8.86 18.13 7.15
N CYS A 100 8.28 17.89 8.33
CA CYS A 100 7.16 16.98 8.51
C CYS A 100 5.91 17.56 7.84
N GLU A 101 5.31 16.81 6.93
CA GLU A 101 4.04 17.12 6.29
C GLU A 101 3.05 15.97 6.54
N PRO A 102 1.73 16.17 6.38
CA PRO A 102 0.75 15.12 6.69
C PRO A 102 0.98 13.82 5.91
N ASN A 103 1.40 13.94 4.65
CA ASN A 103 1.49 12.84 3.69
C ASN A 103 2.93 12.42 3.38
N GLY A 104 3.91 12.87 4.17
CA GLY A 104 5.30 12.54 3.96
C GLY A 104 6.26 13.53 4.64
N CYS A 105 7.54 13.38 4.34
CA CYS A 105 8.58 14.29 4.79
C CYS A 105 9.17 15.02 3.60
N MET A 106 8.93 16.34 3.51
CA MET A 106 9.56 17.18 2.49
C MET A 106 11.03 17.34 2.83
N ILE A 107 11.90 17.08 1.86
CA ILE A 107 13.35 17.27 1.96
C ILE A 107 13.76 18.25 0.87
N SER A 108 14.50 19.27 1.24
CA SER A 108 15.07 20.26 0.31
C SER A 108 16.57 20.35 0.55
N PHE A 109 17.35 20.34 -0.52
CA PHE A 109 18.81 20.35 -0.46
C PHE A 109 19.40 21.28 -1.52
N GLU A 110 20.55 21.84 -1.21
CA GLU A 110 21.27 22.77 -2.07
C GLU A 110 22.78 22.53 -1.99
N GLY A 111 23.45 22.56 -3.13
CA GLY A 111 24.87 22.28 -3.29
C GLY A 111 25.39 22.62 -4.68
N THR A 112 26.59 22.17 -5.01
CA THR A 112 27.28 22.57 -6.26
C THR A 112 27.56 21.36 -7.15
N ASN A 113 26.74 21.11 -8.18
CA ASN A 113 26.84 19.88 -8.98
C ASN A 113 26.51 18.64 -8.13
N LEU A 114 25.28 18.60 -7.61
CA LEU A 114 24.73 17.51 -6.83
C LEU A 114 24.90 16.18 -7.56
N PRO A 115 25.20 15.08 -6.84
CA PRO A 115 25.43 13.75 -7.42
C PRO A 115 24.10 13.04 -7.74
N LEU A 116 23.14 13.78 -8.31
CA LEU A 116 21.78 13.33 -8.57
C LEU A 116 21.41 13.57 -10.03
N VAL A 117 20.57 12.69 -10.54
CA VAL A 117 19.82 12.88 -11.79
C VAL A 117 18.32 12.90 -11.48
N ALA A 118 17.52 13.43 -12.40
CA ALA A 118 16.08 13.58 -12.19
C ALA A 118 15.40 12.25 -11.79
N SER A 119 15.82 11.12 -12.36
CA SER A 119 15.27 9.81 -12.03
C SER A 119 15.47 9.38 -10.59
N ASP A 120 16.49 9.89 -9.88
CA ASP A 120 16.72 9.58 -8.46
C ASP A 120 15.59 10.13 -7.57
N LEU A 121 14.99 11.26 -7.97
CA LEU A 121 13.88 11.90 -7.24
C LEU A 121 12.49 11.38 -7.67
N LEU A 122 12.45 10.53 -8.71
CA LEU A 122 11.23 9.93 -9.27
C LEU A 122 11.09 8.44 -8.94
N GLN A 123 11.97 7.90 -8.10
CA GLN A 123 11.92 6.50 -7.68
C GLN A 123 10.72 6.23 -6.75
N SER A 124 10.35 4.96 -6.60
CA SER A 124 9.31 4.55 -5.64
C SER A 124 9.64 5.03 -4.22
N GLY A 125 8.62 5.48 -3.49
CA GLY A 125 8.76 6.06 -2.16
C GLY A 125 9.11 7.55 -2.15
N PHE A 126 9.19 8.18 -3.33
CA PHE A 126 9.29 9.62 -3.51
C PHE A 126 8.08 10.19 -4.27
N ALA A 127 7.70 11.41 -3.92
CA ALA A 127 6.68 12.20 -4.59
C ALA A 127 7.20 13.63 -4.82
N HIS A 128 6.67 14.29 -5.86
CA HIS A 128 6.99 15.69 -6.19
C HIS A 128 8.50 16.00 -6.30
N GLY A 129 9.27 15.05 -6.80
CA GLY A 129 10.70 15.19 -7.03
C GLY A 129 11.01 16.29 -8.05
N MET A 130 11.84 17.25 -7.66
CA MET A 130 12.31 18.34 -8.52
C MET A 130 13.81 18.52 -8.34
N LEU A 131 14.54 18.56 -9.46
CA LEU A 131 15.96 18.87 -9.50
C LEU A 131 16.14 19.99 -10.53
N ASP A 132 16.82 21.07 -10.14
CA ASP A 132 17.20 22.15 -11.05
C ASP A 132 18.10 21.62 -12.18
N ASP A 133 17.96 22.18 -13.39
CA ASP A 133 18.75 21.84 -14.57
C ASP A 133 20.26 21.93 -14.31
N ASN A 134 20.69 22.88 -13.45
CA ASN A 134 22.09 23.04 -13.09
C ASN A 134 22.56 22.10 -11.96
N ARG A 135 21.68 21.22 -11.47
CA ARG A 135 21.91 20.30 -10.34
C ARG A 135 22.46 21.02 -9.11
N LYS A 136 21.98 22.24 -8.83
CA LYS A 136 22.39 22.99 -7.63
C LYS A 136 21.40 22.86 -6.50
N LYS A 137 20.12 22.65 -6.82
CA LYS A 137 19.04 22.57 -5.85
C LYS A 137 18.09 21.46 -6.21
N GLY A 138 17.57 20.78 -5.21
CA GLY A 138 16.47 19.85 -5.39
C GLY A 138 15.57 19.76 -4.18
N SER A 139 14.40 19.18 -4.40
CA SER A 139 13.42 18.89 -3.36
C SER A 139 12.63 17.65 -3.69
N VAL A 140 12.25 16.89 -2.68
CA VAL A 140 11.43 15.69 -2.82
C VAL A 140 10.59 15.47 -1.56
N VAL A 141 9.37 14.97 -1.73
CA VAL A 141 8.55 14.47 -0.62
C VAL A 141 8.81 12.98 -0.48
N MET A 142 9.37 12.58 0.65
CA MET A 142 9.58 11.19 0.98
C MET A 142 8.29 10.63 1.59
N VAL A 143 7.68 9.64 0.93
CA VAL A 143 6.40 9.02 1.33
C VAL A 143 6.60 7.60 1.88
N GLU A 144 7.82 7.07 1.80
CA GLU A 144 8.19 5.77 2.36
C GLU A 144 9.55 5.87 3.06
N TRP A 145 9.83 4.99 4.02
CA TRP A 145 11.17 4.86 4.61
C TRP A 145 11.77 3.48 4.29
N GLY A 146 12.26 3.33 3.07
CA GLY A 146 12.83 2.10 2.54
C GLY A 146 14.36 2.08 2.47
N ALA A 147 14.90 1.08 1.79
CA ALA A 147 16.34 0.98 1.50
C ALA A 147 16.79 2.07 0.51
N GLU A 148 15.99 2.32 -0.53
CA GLU A 148 16.28 3.34 -1.55
C GLU A 148 16.35 4.75 -0.94
N GLN A 149 15.42 5.08 -0.05
CA GLN A 149 15.39 6.38 0.63
C GLN A 149 16.59 6.58 1.54
N ARG A 150 17.00 5.53 2.27
CA ARG A 150 18.22 5.58 3.09
C ARG A 150 19.45 5.81 2.23
N ARG A 151 19.60 5.06 1.15
CA ARG A 151 20.71 5.19 0.20
C ARG A 151 20.74 6.58 -0.45
N PHE A 152 19.59 7.14 -0.79
CA PHE A 152 19.49 8.50 -1.31
C PHE A 152 20.05 9.53 -0.32
N ILE A 153 19.68 9.44 0.96
CA ILE A 153 20.19 10.33 2.00
C ILE A 153 21.68 10.08 2.27
N GLU A 154 22.15 8.83 2.28
CA GLU A 154 23.57 8.49 2.41
C GLU A 154 24.40 9.16 1.31
N ARG A 155 23.98 9.04 0.05
CA ARG A 155 24.66 9.69 -1.07
C ARG A 155 24.77 11.20 -0.92
N LEU A 156 23.72 11.84 -0.42
CA LEU A 156 23.76 13.27 -0.13
C LEU A 156 24.75 13.57 0.99
N VAL A 157 24.67 12.83 2.10
CA VAL A 157 25.58 13.01 3.24
C VAL A 157 27.03 12.82 2.82
N GLU A 158 27.37 11.71 2.16
CA GLU A 158 28.71 11.41 1.65
C GLU A 158 29.25 12.55 0.78
N TYR A 159 28.44 13.03 -0.15
CA TYR A 159 28.82 14.15 -1.02
C TYR A 159 29.11 15.42 -0.23
N PHE A 160 28.26 15.80 0.73
CA PHE A 160 28.48 17.01 1.52
C PHE A 160 29.55 16.89 2.60
N THR A 161 29.95 15.67 2.98
CA THR A 161 31.05 15.44 3.92
C THR A 161 32.41 15.24 3.25
N HIS A 162 32.43 14.85 1.97
CA HIS A 162 33.67 14.55 1.23
C HIS A 162 34.05 15.56 0.14
N VAL A 163 33.26 16.62 -0.07
CA VAL A 163 33.68 17.74 -0.93
C VAL A 163 34.66 18.62 -0.14
N GLU A 164 35.95 18.30 -0.27
CA GLU A 164 37.09 19.19 0.03
C GLU A 164 37.37 20.13 -1.16
#